data_AF-C3XUC9-F1
#
_entry.id   AF-C3XUC9-F1
#
_cell.length_a   1.000
_cell.length_b   1.000
_cell.length_c   1.000
_cell.angle_alpha   90.00
_cell.angle_beta   90.00
_cell.angle_gamma   90.00
#
_symmetry.space_group_name_H-M   'P 1'
#
loop_
_entity.id
_entity.type
_entity.pdbx_description
1 polymer ?
#
loop_
_entity_poly.entity_id
_entity_poly.type
_entity_poly.pdbx_seq_one_letter_code
_entity_poly.pdbx_strand_id
1 'polypeptide(L)'
;VGNAFVVVYSCTDTASFNEALNTCATLRQRRRACGTPVILVANKSDLVRCRQVCPKEAVSCALVLDCKFIETSAMYDLNVDLLFEGVVRQLRLRGRGISTDKPTTVEACAGDGHGRYKKKLQNFVDQFLPVQDRMAKLKAKSCGDLSVL
;
A
#
# COMPACT_ATOMS: atom_id res chain seq x y z
N VAL A 1 3.41 -23.63 -1.27
CA VAL A 1 3.59 -22.25 -1.79
C VAL A 1 2.35 -21.43 -1.45
N GLY A 2 2.48 -20.16 -1.07
CA GLY A 2 1.34 -19.28 -0.74
C GLY A 2 0.74 -18.58 -1.95
N ASN A 3 -0.60 -18.49 -2.02
CA ASN A 3 -1.35 -17.89 -3.13
C ASN A 3 -1.66 -16.40 -2.93
N ALA A 4 -1.52 -15.89 -1.70
CA ALA A 4 -1.67 -14.49 -1.31
C ALA A 4 -0.77 -14.21 -0.10
N PHE A 5 -0.40 -12.96 0.11
CA PHE A 5 0.36 -12.52 1.29
C PHE A 5 -0.38 -11.40 2.01
N VAL A 6 -0.48 -11.55 3.33
CA VAL A 6 -0.97 -10.51 4.24
C VAL A 6 0.23 -10.08 5.08
N VAL A 7 0.64 -8.83 4.95
CA VAL A 7 1.77 -8.25 5.69
C VAL A 7 1.20 -7.29 6.71
N VAL A 8 1.35 -7.62 7.99
CA VAL A 8 0.72 -6.90 9.08
C VAL A 8 1.75 -6.07 9.83
N TYR A 9 1.38 -4.84 10.20
CA TYR A 9 2.14 -4.00 11.11
C TYR A 9 1.22 -3.42 12.20
N SER A 10 1.79 -2.84 13.25
CA SER A 10 1.04 -2.15 14.30
C SER A 10 0.97 -0.65 14.00
N CYS A 11 -0.21 -0.03 13.95
CA CYS A 11 -0.29 1.42 13.70
C CYS A 11 0.34 2.28 14.81
N THR A 12 0.62 1.68 15.95
CA THR A 12 1.31 2.27 17.10
C THR A 12 2.82 2.03 17.11
N ASP A 13 3.40 1.41 16.07
CA ASP A 13 4.83 1.14 16.01
C ASP A 13 5.40 1.41 14.61
N THR A 14 6.18 2.49 14.52
CA THR A 14 6.83 2.91 13.28
C THR A 14 7.89 1.90 12.80
N ALA A 15 8.54 1.14 13.69
CA ALA A 15 9.53 0.14 13.30
C ALA A 15 8.86 -1.03 12.56
N SER A 16 7.77 -1.57 13.11
CA SER A 16 6.97 -2.60 12.45
C SER A 16 6.46 -2.17 11.07
N PHE A 17 6.10 -0.89 10.91
CA PHE A 17 5.66 -0.36 9.61
C PHE A 17 6.80 -0.37 8.58
N ASN A 18 8.00 0.09 8.96
CA ASN A 18 9.16 0.08 8.05
C ASN A 18 9.54 -1.36 7.64
N GLU A 19 9.50 -2.30 8.59
CA GLU A 19 9.77 -3.71 8.30
C GLU A 19 8.71 -4.28 7.33
N ALA A 20 7.42 -4.00 7.57
CA ALA A 20 6.33 -4.42 6.68
C ALA A 20 6.49 -3.86 5.26
N LEU A 21 6.94 -2.61 5.10
CA LEU A 21 7.25 -2.05 3.78
C LEU A 21 8.41 -2.77 3.10
N ASN A 22 9.48 -3.10 3.84
CA ASN A 22 10.60 -3.88 3.32
C ASN A 22 10.16 -5.28 2.87
N THR A 23 9.31 -5.94 3.66
CA THR A 23 8.72 -7.24 3.31
C THR A 23 7.87 -7.13 2.05
N CYS A 24 7.01 -6.11 1.95
CA CYS A 24 6.20 -5.86 0.74
C CYS A 24 7.07 -5.66 -0.49
N ALA A 25 8.11 -4.82 -0.41
CA ALA A 25 9.04 -4.59 -1.51
C ALA A 25 9.76 -5.88 -1.95
N THR A 26 10.21 -6.68 -0.97
CA THR A 26 10.88 -7.97 -1.23
C THR A 26 9.93 -8.96 -1.92
N LEU A 27 8.70 -9.07 -1.42
CA LEU A 27 7.67 -9.92 -2.03
C LEU A 27 7.40 -9.47 -3.46
N ARG A 28 7.22 -8.17 -3.68
CA ARG A 28 7.00 -7.61 -5.02
C ARG A 28 8.13 -7.92 -5.96
N GLN A 29 9.39 -7.69 -5.56
CA GLN A 29 10.56 -7.97 -6.40
C GLN A 29 10.68 -9.46 -6.76
N ARG A 30 10.51 -10.36 -5.80
CA ARG A 30 10.64 -11.81 -6.01
C ARG A 30 9.49 -12.42 -6.80
N ARG A 31 8.32 -11.78 -6.80
CA ARG A 31 7.06 -12.34 -7.32
C ARG A 31 6.40 -11.47 -8.40
N ARG A 32 7.18 -10.59 -9.06
CA ARG A 32 6.68 -9.72 -10.15
C ARG A 32 5.93 -10.51 -11.23
N ALA A 33 6.46 -11.66 -11.64
CA ALA A 33 5.89 -12.46 -12.73
C ALA A 33 4.63 -13.25 -12.34
N CYS A 34 4.45 -13.63 -11.07
CA CYS A 34 3.26 -14.40 -10.64
C CYS A 34 2.11 -13.50 -10.17
N GLY A 35 2.36 -12.19 -10.10
CA GLY A 35 1.40 -11.18 -9.72
C GLY A 35 0.85 -11.30 -8.31
N THR A 36 1.19 -12.31 -7.50
CA THR A 36 0.55 -12.68 -6.23
C THR A 36 0.07 -11.48 -5.39
N PRO A 37 -1.19 -11.45 -4.95
CA PRO A 37 -1.74 -10.29 -4.25
C PRO A 37 -1.05 -10.13 -2.89
N VAL A 38 -0.64 -8.90 -2.61
CA VAL A 38 -0.06 -8.49 -1.33
C VAL A 38 -0.99 -7.45 -0.70
N ILE A 39 -1.41 -7.71 0.53
CA ILE A 39 -2.25 -6.83 1.33
C ILE A 39 -1.44 -6.34 2.52
N LEU A 40 -1.24 -5.04 2.63
CA LEU A 40 -0.65 -4.37 3.78
C LEU A 40 -1.75 -4.07 4.80
N VAL A 41 -1.56 -4.48 6.04
CA VAL A 41 -2.57 -4.37 7.10
C VAL A 41 -2.04 -3.54 8.25
N ALA A 42 -2.72 -2.44 8.57
CA ALA A 42 -2.49 -1.72 9.82
C ALA A 42 -3.34 -2.35 10.91
N ASN A 43 -2.73 -3.03 11.87
CA ASN A 43 -3.42 -3.60 13.03
C ASN A 43 -3.37 -2.63 14.22
N LYS A 44 -4.26 -2.87 15.19
CA LYS A 44 -4.47 -2.06 16.41
C LYS A 44 -5.03 -0.66 16.12
N SER A 45 -5.88 -0.53 15.09
CA SER A 45 -6.48 0.75 14.68
C SER A 45 -7.30 1.42 15.78
N ASP A 46 -7.73 0.65 16.78
CA ASP A 46 -8.41 1.09 18.00
C ASP A 46 -7.53 1.96 18.92
N LEU A 47 -6.20 1.83 18.86
CA LEU A 47 -5.27 2.60 19.69
C LEU A 47 -4.98 4.00 19.11
N VAL A 48 -6.03 4.78 18.87
CA VAL A 48 -5.96 6.09 18.19
C VAL A 48 -4.99 7.06 18.87
N ARG A 49 -4.97 7.11 20.21
CA ARG A 49 -4.11 8.00 20.98
C ARG A 49 -2.62 7.63 20.94
N CYS A 50 -2.32 6.36 20.68
CA CYS A 50 -0.95 5.84 20.60
C CYS A 50 -0.48 5.68 19.15
N ARG A 51 -1.26 6.15 18.18
CA ARG A 51 -0.96 5.99 16.75
C ARG A 51 0.30 6.75 16.39
N GLN A 52 1.23 6.04 15.76
CA GLN A 52 2.47 6.61 15.23
C GLN A 52 2.48 6.69 13.70
N VAL A 53 1.67 5.85 13.04
CA VAL A 53 1.61 5.75 11.58
C VAL A 53 0.28 6.31 11.07
N CYS A 54 0.38 7.34 10.22
CA CYS A 54 -0.79 7.99 9.62
C CYS A 54 -1.43 7.09 8.54
N PRO A 55 -2.76 6.94 8.49
CA PRO A 55 -3.44 6.15 7.46
C PRO A 55 -3.07 6.61 6.03
N LYS A 56 -3.00 7.93 5.80
CA LYS A 56 -2.65 8.50 4.49
C LYS A 56 -1.26 8.10 4.02
N GLU A 57 -0.31 8.06 4.95
CA GLU A 57 1.06 7.62 4.67
C GLU A 57 1.06 6.15 4.27
N ALA A 58 0.41 5.31 5.06
CA ALA A 58 0.31 3.87 4.78
C ALA A 58 -0.36 3.57 3.44
N VAL A 59 -1.44 4.26 3.10
CA VAL A 59 -2.10 4.18 1.79
C VAL A 59 -1.16 4.60 0.67
N SER A 60 -0.42 5.71 0.84
CA SER A 60 0.53 6.19 -0.17
C SER A 60 1.65 5.18 -0.41
N CYS A 61 2.21 4.60 0.66
CA CYS A 61 3.21 3.55 0.57
C CYS A 61 2.66 2.28 -0.11
N ALA A 62 1.45 1.87 0.24
CA ALA A 62 0.81 0.70 -0.35
C ALA A 62 0.60 0.89 -1.86
N LEU A 63 0.14 2.06 -2.30
CA LEU A 63 -0.01 2.39 -3.73
C LEU A 63 1.33 2.33 -4.49
N VAL A 64 2.39 2.86 -3.90
CA VAL A 64 3.74 2.82 -4.48
C VAL A 64 4.24 1.38 -4.64
N LEU A 65 3.92 0.51 -3.68
CA LEU A 65 4.31 -0.90 -3.68
C LEU A 65 3.29 -1.82 -4.39
N ASP A 66 2.29 -1.25 -5.06
CA ASP A 66 1.18 -1.95 -5.71
C ASP A 66 0.38 -2.88 -4.76
N CYS A 67 0.42 -2.63 -3.46
CA CYS A 67 -0.29 -3.42 -2.44
C CYS A 67 -1.71 -2.88 -2.20
N LYS A 68 -2.62 -3.77 -1.77
CA LYS A 68 -3.89 -3.34 -1.18
C LYS A 68 -3.67 -2.96 0.28
N PHE A 69 -4.50 -2.08 0.84
CA PHE A 69 -4.39 -1.61 2.22
C PHE A 69 -5.71 -1.76 2.97
N ILE A 70 -5.65 -2.12 4.25
CA ILE A 70 -6.78 -2.15 5.16
C ILE A 70 -6.32 -1.90 6.60
N GLU A 71 -7.14 -1.20 7.39
CA GLU A 71 -6.92 -1.07 8.84
C GLU A 71 -7.81 -2.06 9.58
N THR A 72 -7.29 -2.69 10.63
CA THR A 72 -7.96 -3.72 11.41
C THR A 72 -7.72 -3.50 12.91
N SER A 73 -8.65 -3.98 13.72
CA SER A 73 -8.44 -4.19 15.14
C SER A 73 -8.79 -5.63 15.49
N ALA A 74 -7.78 -6.43 15.80
CA ALA A 74 -8.00 -7.79 16.29
C ALA A 74 -8.63 -7.81 17.70
N MET A 75 -8.49 -6.73 18.48
CA MET A 75 -9.07 -6.65 19.82
C MET A 75 -10.59 -6.46 19.78
N TYR A 76 -11.09 -5.76 18.75
CA TYR A 76 -12.50 -5.43 18.59
C TYR A 76 -13.12 -6.06 17.34
N ASP A 77 -12.45 -7.06 16.74
CA ASP A 77 -12.84 -7.73 15.50
C ASP A 77 -13.21 -6.77 14.34
N LEU A 78 -12.58 -5.59 14.29
CA LEU A 78 -12.86 -4.59 13.27
C LEU A 78 -12.14 -4.95 11.97
N ASN A 79 -12.91 -5.04 10.89
CA ASN A 79 -12.46 -5.28 9.51
C ASN A 79 -11.68 -6.59 9.29
N VAL A 80 -11.66 -7.50 10.27
CA VAL A 80 -11.00 -8.80 10.16
C VAL A 80 -11.68 -9.63 9.08
N ASP A 81 -13.02 -9.70 9.09
CA ASP A 81 -13.79 -10.40 8.06
C ASP A 81 -13.58 -9.78 6.68
N LEU A 82 -13.60 -8.45 6.58
CA LEU A 82 -13.36 -7.72 5.34
C LEU A 82 -11.96 -7.97 4.78
N LEU A 83 -10.95 -8.11 5.63
CA LEU A 83 -9.60 -8.48 5.21
C LEU A 83 -9.62 -9.85 4.52
N PHE A 84 -10.20 -10.87 5.17
CA PHE A 84 -10.24 -12.22 4.60
C PHE A 84 -11.13 -12.32 3.36
N GLU A 85 -12.29 -11.66 3.36
CA GLU A 85 -13.14 -11.54 2.17
C GLU A 85 -12.36 -10.90 1.01
N GLY A 86 -11.63 -9.82 1.28
CA GLY A 86 -10.77 -9.14 0.32
C GLY A 86 -9.69 -10.05 -0.26
N VAL A 87 -9.01 -10.83 0.58
CA VAL A 87 -8.01 -11.82 0.12
C VAL A 87 -8.64 -12.85 -0.80
N VAL A 88 -9.75 -13.48 -0.38
CA VAL A 88 -10.44 -14.50 -1.19
C VAL A 88 -10.93 -13.91 -2.51
N ARG A 89 -11.45 -12.68 -2.50
CA ARG A 89 -11.87 -11.96 -3.70
C ARG A 89 -10.69 -11.77 -4.67
N GLN A 90 -9.54 -11.32 -4.18
CA GLN A 90 -8.34 -11.14 -5.00
C GLN A 90 -7.84 -12.46 -5.62
N LEU A 91 -7.91 -13.56 -4.87
CA LEU A 91 -7.57 -14.89 -5.39
C LEU A 91 -8.52 -15.35 -6.50
N ARG A 92 -9.84 -15.16 -6.31
CA ARG A 92 -10.86 -15.54 -7.31
C ARG A 92 -10.76 -14.72 -8.59
N LEU A 93 -10.49 -13.43 -8.48
CA LEU A 93 -10.33 -12.53 -9.63
C LEU A 93 -9.14 -12.94 -10.51
N ARG A 94 -8.05 -13.40 -9.88
CA ARG A 94 -6.88 -13.93 -10.59
C ARG A 94 -7.17 -15.22 -11.34
N GLY A 95 -7.90 -16.13 -10.72
CA GLY A 95 -8.34 -17.37 -11.39
C GLY A 95 -9.20 -17.12 -12.64
N ARG A 96 -9.77 -15.92 -12.78
CA ARG A 96 -10.65 -15.51 -13.89
C ARG A 96 -10.01 -14.51 -14.86
N GLY A 97 -8.79 -14.04 -14.61
CA GLY A 97 -8.12 -13.03 -15.45
C GLY A 97 -8.70 -11.61 -15.38
N ILE A 98 -9.46 -11.27 -14.32
CA ILE A 98 -10.13 -9.97 -14.19
C ILE A 98 -9.34 -9.09 -13.20
N SER A 99 -8.84 -7.94 -13.64
CA SER A 99 -8.24 -6.91 -12.77
C SER A 99 -9.32 -5.97 -12.22
N THR A 100 -9.33 -5.73 -10.91
CA THR A 100 -10.16 -4.68 -10.30
C THR A 100 -9.29 -3.69 -9.54
N ASP A 101 -8.97 -2.58 -10.19
CA ASP A 101 -8.35 -1.42 -9.58
C ASP A 101 -9.43 -0.43 -9.16
N LYS A 102 -9.93 -0.59 -7.93
CA LYS A 102 -10.59 0.50 -7.22
C LYS A 102 -9.82 0.78 -5.93
N PRO A 103 -9.33 2.00 -5.73
CA PRO A 103 -8.70 2.38 -4.47
C PRO A 103 -9.76 2.43 -3.36
N THR A 104 -9.51 1.74 -2.24
CA THR A 104 -10.32 1.82 -1.03
C THR A 104 -10.15 3.23 -0.45
N THR A 105 -11.23 4.03 -0.47
CA THR A 105 -11.27 5.35 0.16
C THR A 105 -11.27 5.21 1.68
N VAL A 106 -10.24 5.76 2.33
CA VAL A 106 -10.21 5.94 3.79
C VAL A 106 -10.19 7.43 4.10
N GLU A 107 -11.04 7.85 5.04
CA GLU A 107 -11.17 9.24 5.46
C GLU A 107 -9.90 9.78 6.14
N ALA A 108 -9.68 11.06 5.92
CA ALA A 108 -8.43 11.74 6.10
C ALA A 108 -8.25 12.29 7.53
N CYS A 109 -7.26 11.82 8.29
CA CYS A 109 -6.81 12.55 9.49
C CYS A 109 -6.09 13.84 9.07
N ALA A 110 -6.55 14.99 9.55
CA ALA A 110 -5.91 16.30 9.38
C ALA A 110 -4.82 16.46 10.45
N GLY A 111 -3.56 16.45 10.03
CA GLY A 111 -2.41 16.66 10.90
C GLY A 111 -1.22 17.10 10.06
N ASP A 112 -0.76 18.32 10.32
CA ASP A 112 0.28 19.03 9.57
C ASP A 112 1.65 18.39 9.84
N GLY A 113 2.16 17.62 8.87
CA GLY A 113 3.43 16.88 8.98
C GLY A 113 4.04 16.51 7.61
N HIS A 114 3.67 17.24 6.57
CA HIS A 114 3.79 16.83 5.16
C HIS A 114 5.25 16.75 4.62
N GLY A 115 6.22 17.38 5.27
CA GLY A 115 7.58 17.54 4.73
C GLY A 115 8.56 16.38 4.99
N ARG A 116 8.49 15.74 6.15
CA ARG A 116 9.52 14.75 6.58
C ARG A 116 9.32 13.38 5.95
N TYR A 117 8.06 12.98 5.78
CA TYR A 117 7.67 11.68 5.26
C TYR A 117 7.74 11.59 3.73
N LYS A 118 7.55 12.72 3.03
CA LYS A 118 7.76 12.81 1.57
C LYS A 118 9.19 12.41 1.17
N LYS A 119 10.17 12.80 2.01
CA LYS A 119 11.60 12.49 1.83
C LYS A 119 11.92 11.03 2.18
N LYS A 120 11.32 10.48 3.24
CA LYS A 120 11.43 9.04 3.56
C LYS A 120 10.79 8.17 2.48
N LEU A 121 9.62 8.55 1.96
CA LEU A 121 8.95 7.85 0.86
C LEU A 121 9.75 7.96 -0.43
N GLN A 122 10.29 9.14 -0.77
CA GLN A 122 11.20 9.31 -1.90
C GLN A 122 12.45 8.45 -1.75
N ASN A 123 13.10 8.47 -0.59
CA ASN A 123 14.28 7.64 -0.33
C ASN A 123 13.94 6.15 -0.42
N PHE A 124 12.77 5.72 0.06
CA PHE A 124 12.32 4.34 -0.02
C PHE A 124 11.97 3.92 -1.46
N VAL A 125 11.28 4.79 -2.19
CA VAL A 125 11.02 4.67 -3.63
C VAL A 125 12.35 4.54 -4.39
N ASP A 126 13.31 5.42 -4.11
CA ASP A 126 14.60 5.48 -4.80
C ASP A 126 15.52 4.32 -4.43
N GLN A 127 15.40 3.78 -3.22
CA GLN A 127 16.15 2.62 -2.76
C GLN A 127 15.65 1.31 -3.37
N PHE A 128 14.34 1.19 -3.68
CA PHE A 128 13.72 -0.09 -4.02
C PHE A 128 13.07 -0.17 -5.42
N LEU A 129 12.83 0.94 -6.12
CA LEU A 129 12.46 0.93 -7.54
C LEU A 129 13.72 1.09 -8.41
N PRO A 130 14.15 0.06 -9.16
CA PRO A 130 15.27 0.19 -10.09
C PRO A 130 14.98 1.30 -11.11
N VAL A 131 16.03 2.04 -11.47
CA VAL A 131 16.08 3.25 -12.31
C VAL A 131 15.27 3.14 -13.62
N GLN A 132 14.99 1.93 -14.10
CA GLN A 132 14.26 1.65 -15.34
C GLN A 132 12.81 2.16 -15.35
N ASP A 133 12.16 2.30 -14.19
CA ASP A 133 10.75 2.75 -14.11
C ASP A 133 10.59 4.28 -13.94
N ARG A 134 11.70 5.01 -13.70
CA ARG A 134 11.67 6.50 -13.73
C ARG A 134 11.25 7.03 -15.11
N MET A 135 11.58 6.29 -16.18
CA MET A 135 11.22 6.65 -17.55
C MET A 135 9.75 6.38 -17.89
N ALA A 136 9.07 5.47 -17.19
CA ALA A 136 7.63 5.25 -17.38
C ALA A 136 6.79 6.40 -16.79
N LYS A 137 7.24 7.01 -15.69
CA LYS A 137 6.56 8.15 -15.04
C LYS A 137 6.76 9.49 -15.75
N LEU A 138 7.78 9.62 -16.61
CA LEU A 138 8.00 10.79 -17.46
C LEU A 138 7.14 10.77 -18.74
N LYS A 139 6.58 9.62 -19.14
CA LYS A 139 5.70 9.51 -20.31
C LYS A 139 4.25 9.93 -20.04
N ALA A 140 3.84 10.06 -18.77
CA ALA A 140 2.47 10.41 -18.37
C ALA A 140 2.28 11.88 -17.96
N LYS A 141 3.27 12.77 -18.20
CA LYS A 141 3.19 14.20 -17.84
C LYS A 141 3.36 15.19 -18.99
N SER A 142 3.31 14.71 -20.23
CA SER A 142 3.31 15.58 -21.41
C SER A 142 2.12 15.23 -22.30
N CYS A 143 0.93 15.67 -21.90
CA CYS A 143 -0.03 16.16 -22.88
C CYS A 143 0.08 17.68 -22.79
N GLY A 144 0.64 18.25 -23.85
CA GLY A 144 0.79 19.67 -24.01
C GLY A 144 -0.57 20.36 -24.03
N ASP A 145 -0.53 21.58 -23.54
CA ASP A 145 -1.45 22.64 -23.85
C ASP A 145 -1.67 22.70 -25.37
N LEU A 146 -2.90 22.48 -25.83
CA LEU A 146 -3.29 22.68 -27.22
C LEU A 146 -4.70 23.26 -27.26
N SER A 147 -4.82 24.48 -26.72
CA SER A 147 -5.91 25.39 -27.04
C SER A 147 -5.39 26.51 -27.94
N VAL A 148 -5.10 26.19 -29.21
CA VAL A 148 -5.17 27.15 -30.33
C VAL A 148 -5.51 26.36 -31.61
N LEU A 149 -6.79 26.33 -31.97
CA LEU A 149 -7.35 26.52 -33.31
C LEU A 149 -8.88 26.52 -33.25
#